data_AF-A0A7J7YLS3-F1
#
_entry.id   AF-A0A7J7YLS3-F1
#
_cell.length_a   1.000
_cell.length_b   1.000
_cell.length_c   1.000
_cell.angle_alpha   90.00
_cell.angle_beta   90.00
_cell.angle_gamma   90.00
#
_symmetry.space_group_name_H-M   'P 1'
#
loop_
_entity.id
_entity.type
_entity.pdbx_description
1 polymer ?
#
loop_
_entity_poly.entity_id
_entity_poly.type
_entity_poly.pdbx_seq_one_letter_code
_entity_poly.pdbx_strand_id
1 'polypeptide(L)'
;MAEEQEPGPGAAEGAEAPAVETPGWQVPEDSGAQPESYEIRHYGPAKWVCTSVESRDWDSAIQTGFTRLTSYIQGKNEKEMKMKMTAPVVSYVEPGSGPFSLSMDTLAPKRIKNNF
;
A
#
# COMPACT_ATOMS: atom_id res chain seq x y z
N MET A 1 13.72 21.50 48.95
CA MET A 1 14.19 20.15 48.60
C MET A 1 12.95 19.29 48.45
N ALA A 2 12.32 19.34 47.28
CA ALA A 2 11.17 18.52 46.94
C ALA A 2 11.64 17.56 45.85
N GLU A 3 11.50 16.28 46.14
CA GLU A 3 11.82 15.15 45.28
C GLU A 3 10.73 15.08 44.19
N GLU A 4 11.09 15.42 42.95
CA GLU A 4 10.20 15.30 41.81
C GLU A 4 10.30 13.86 41.28
N GLN A 5 9.28 13.08 41.58
CA GLN A 5 9.12 11.70 41.16
C GLN A 5 8.80 11.68 39.66
N GLU A 6 9.70 11.14 38.84
CA GLU A 6 9.41 10.87 37.43
C GLU A 6 8.38 9.74 37.32
N PRO A 7 7.24 9.92 36.61
CA PRO A 7 6.37 8.80 36.33
C PRO A 7 6.96 7.97 35.18
N GLY A 8 7.27 6.70 35.48
CA GLY A 8 7.76 5.69 34.54
C GLY A 8 6.80 5.41 33.38
N PRO A 9 7.20 4.55 32.41
CA PRO A 9 6.56 4.45 31.12
C PRO A 9 5.19 3.80 31.25
N GLY A 10 4.17 4.64 31.43
CA GLY A 10 2.79 4.26 31.26
C GLY A 10 2.57 3.94 29.80
N ALA A 11 2.40 2.64 29.50
CA ALA A 11 1.88 2.16 28.24
C ALA A 11 0.57 2.88 27.94
N ALA A 12 0.65 3.93 27.11
CA ALA A 12 -0.50 4.43 26.40
C ALA A 12 -0.77 3.44 25.27
N GLU A 13 -1.49 2.38 25.63
CA GLU A 13 -2.28 1.57 24.70
C GLU A 13 -3.29 2.52 24.04
N GLY A 14 -2.83 3.21 23.01
CA GLY A 14 -3.52 4.32 22.38
C GLY A 14 -3.96 3.93 20.98
N ALA A 15 -5.23 3.56 20.87
CA ALA A 15 -6.03 3.53 19.65
C ALA A 15 -5.41 2.75 18.46
N GLU A 16 -5.81 1.49 18.30
CA GLU A 16 -5.73 0.84 16.99
C GLU A 16 -6.60 1.64 16.00
N ALA A 17 -5.94 2.51 15.21
CA ALA A 17 -6.49 2.96 13.94
C ALA A 17 -6.98 1.71 13.18
N PRO A 18 -8.12 1.75 12.46
CA PRO A 18 -8.60 0.58 11.74
C PRO A 18 -7.45 0.05 10.88
N ALA A 19 -6.94 -1.14 11.23
CA ALA A 19 -5.71 -1.67 10.67
C ALA A 19 -5.92 -1.89 9.17
N VAL A 20 -5.54 -0.89 8.37
CA VAL A 20 -5.54 -0.98 6.92
C VAL A 20 -4.55 -2.07 6.57
N GLU A 21 -4.99 -3.08 5.83
CA GLU A 21 -4.12 -4.20 5.47
C GLU A 21 -2.95 -3.68 4.64
N THR A 22 -1.74 -4.05 5.04
CA THR A 22 -0.48 -3.69 4.37
C THR A 22 0.23 -4.94 3.82
N PRO A 23 1.00 -4.78 2.74
CA PRO A 23 1.81 -5.87 2.21
C PRO A 23 2.90 -6.23 3.22
N GLY A 24 2.97 -7.50 3.60
CA GLY A 24 4.04 -8.00 4.45
C GLY A 24 5.38 -7.98 3.71
N TRP A 25 6.43 -7.55 4.41
CA TRP A 25 7.80 -7.55 3.92
C TRP A 25 8.75 -7.95 5.03
N GLN A 26 9.95 -8.40 4.65
CA GLN A 26 11.02 -8.76 5.56
C GLN A 26 12.33 -8.11 5.10
N VAL A 27 13.28 -7.94 6.02
CA VAL A 27 14.64 -7.53 5.66
C VAL A 27 15.38 -8.75 5.11
N PRO A 28 16.00 -8.70 3.93
CA PRO A 28 16.79 -9.82 3.42
C PRO A 28 17.93 -10.17 4.38
N GLU A 29 18.14 -11.47 4.66
CA GLU A 29 19.24 -11.89 5.56
C GLU A 29 20.62 -11.52 5.01
N ASP A 30 20.74 -11.43 3.68
CA ASP A 30 21.98 -11.09 2.98
C ASP A 30 22.26 -9.58 2.89
N SER A 31 21.38 -8.70 3.39
CA SER A 31 21.52 -7.25 3.19
C SER A 31 22.57 -6.57 4.08
N GLY A 32 23.17 -7.29 5.02
CA GLY A 32 24.10 -6.71 5.99
C GLY A 32 23.41 -5.70 6.91
N ALA A 33 24.16 -4.71 7.41
CA ALA A 33 23.61 -3.64 8.24
C ALA A 33 22.66 -2.73 7.43
N GLN A 34 21.51 -2.38 8.01
CA GLN A 34 20.56 -1.46 7.39
C GLN A 34 21.21 -0.08 7.18
N PRO A 35 21.15 0.46 5.96
CA PRO A 35 21.64 1.81 5.67
C PRO A 35 20.72 2.87 6.30
N GLU A 36 21.26 4.00 6.72
CA GLU A 36 20.47 5.07 7.36
C GLU A 36 19.62 5.88 6.37
N SER A 37 19.97 5.85 5.08
CA SER A 37 19.36 6.69 4.03
C SER A 37 18.25 6.01 3.23
N TYR A 38 18.10 4.69 3.33
CA TYR A 38 17.06 3.93 2.64
C TYR A 38 16.76 2.62 3.37
N GLU A 39 15.61 2.04 3.07
CA GLU A 39 15.15 0.80 3.71
C GLU A 39 15.07 -0.32 2.68
N ILE A 40 15.63 -1.48 3.02
CA ILE A 40 15.59 -2.66 2.16
C ILE A 40 14.41 -3.53 2.56
N ARG A 41 13.48 -3.75 1.62
CA ARG A 41 12.26 -4.54 1.82
C ARG A 41 12.15 -5.67 0.80
N HIS A 42 12.09 -6.90 1.28
CA HIS A 42 11.73 -8.07 0.49
C HIS A 42 10.24 -8.36 0.65
N TYR A 43 9.45 -8.05 -0.38
CA TYR A 43 8.02 -8.37 -0.42
C TYR A 43 7.81 -9.80 -0.90
N GLY A 44 7.07 -10.57 -0.10
CA GLY A 44 6.63 -11.90 -0.50
C GLY A 44 5.57 -11.86 -1.61
N PRO A 45 5.23 -13.02 -2.21
CA PRO A 45 4.20 -13.10 -3.23
C PRO A 45 2.85 -12.64 -2.67
N ALA A 46 2.19 -11.73 -3.40
CA ALA A 46 0.88 -11.20 -3.05
C ALA A 46 0.03 -10.99 -4.30
N LYS A 47 -1.30 -11.11 -4.15
CA LYS A 47 -2.27 -10.73 -5.19
C LYS A 47 -2.48 -9.21 -5.12
N TRP A 48 -2.36 -8.53 -6.26
CA TRP A 48 -2.60 -7.10 -6.42
C TRP A 48 -3.73 -6.88 -7.41
N VAL A 49 -4.51 -5.81 -7.21
CA VAL A 49 -5.46 -5.31 -8.22
C VAL A 49 -4.77 -4.15 -8.91
N CYS A 50 -4.65 -4.26 -10.24
CA CYS A 50 -3.86 -3.36 -11.06
C CYS A 50 -4.75 -2.70 -12.12
N THR A 51 -4.48 -1.43 -12.44
CA THR A 51 -5.03 -0.75 -13.62
C THR A 51 -3.92 0.02 -14.32
N SER A 52 -3.92 0.01 -15.65
CA SER A 52 -2.98 0.79 -16.45
C SER A 52 -3.69 1.95 -17.15
N VAL A 53 -2.99 3.07 -17.28
CA VAL A 53 -3.42 4.31 -17.91
C VAL A 53 -2.25 4.85 -18.75
N GLU A 54 -2.46 4.98 -20.05
CA GLU A 54 -1.50 5.65 -20.93
C GLU A 54 -1.81 7.15 -20.96
N SER A 55 -0.82 7.98 -20.65
CA SER A 55 -0.99 9.44 -20.58
C SER A 55 0.34 10.17 -20.79
N ARG A 56 0.25 11.47 -21.07
CA ARG A 56 1.39 12.41 -20.97
C ARG A 56 1.32 13.27 -19.71
N ASP A 57 0.16 13.27 -19.05
CA ASP A 57 -0.12 14.04 -17.84
C ASP A 57 -0.18 13.09 -16.64
N TRP A 58 0.74 13.27 -15.69
CA TRP A 58 0.90 12.39 -14.53
C TRP A 58 -0.24 12.52 -13.53
N ASP A 59 -0.65 13.75 -13.21
CA ASP A 59 -1.73 14.00 -12.23
C ASP A 59 -3.06 13.42 -12.72
N SER A 60 -3.39 13.64 -14.00
CA SER A 60 -4.58 13.07 -14.64
C SER A 60 -4.54 11.55 -14.68
N ALA A 61 -3.37 10.96 -14.96
CA ALA A 61 -3.20 9.51 -14.99
C ALA A 61 -3.39 8.89 -13.61
N ILE A 62 -2.81 9.49 -12.56
CA ILE A 62 -2.96 9.06 -11.16
C ILE A 62 -4.43 9.17 -10.74
N GLN A 63 -5.09 10.30 -11.00
CA GLN A 63 -6.48 10.49 -10.61
C GLN A 63 -7.41 9.49 -11.32
N THR A 64 -7.15 9.24 -12.61
CA THR A 64 -7.90 8.27 -13.41
C THR A 64 -7.68 6.84 -12.89
N GLY A 65 -6.43 6.44 -12.65
CA GLY A 65 -6.07 5.12 -12.14
C GLY A 65 -6.67 4.87 -10.75
N PHE A 66 -6.54 5.83 -9.84
CA PHE A 66 -7.09 5.75 -8.49
C PHE A 66 -8.62 5.64 -8.50
N THR A 67 -9.30 6.41 -9.35
CA THR A 67 -10.77 6.33 -9.49
C THR A 67 -11.22 4.96 -10.01
N ARG A 68 -10.48 4.37 -10.95
CA ARG A 68 -10.78 3.01 -11.46
C ARG A 68 -10.62 1.95 -10.37
N LEU A 69 -9.51 2.00 -9.63
CA LEU A 69 -9.24 1.08 -8.53
C LEU A 69 -10.27 1.19 -7.41
N THR A 70 -10.55 2.42 -6.95
CA THR A 70 -11.53 2.63 -5.87
C THR A 70 -12.93 2.21 -6.30
N SER A 71 -13.32 2.44 -7.56
CA SER A 71 -14.59 1.92 -8.10
C SER A 71 -14.66 0.40 -8.02
N TYR A 72 -13.59 -0.31 -8.41
CA TYR A 72 -13.52 -1.77 -8.31
C TYR A 72 -13.65 -2.26 -6.86
N ILE A 73 -12.92 -1.63 -5.94
CA ILE A 73 -12.97 -1.92 -4.49
C ILE A 73 -14.37 -1.66 -3.92
N GLN A 74 -15.08 -0.62 -4.40
CA GLN A 74 -16.42 -0.26 -3.95
C GLN A 74 -17.54 -1.15 -4.53
N GLY A 75 -17.20 -2.17 -5.32
CA GLY A 75 -18.16 -3.14 -5.84
C GLY A 75 -18.39 -3.05 -7.35
N LYS A 76 -17.64 -2.22 -8.09
CA LYS A 76 -17.67 -2.25 -9.57
C LYS A 76 -16.82 -3.41 -10.11
N ASN A 77 -17.13 -4.61 -9.68
CA ASN A 77 -16.54 -5.87 -10.11
C ASN A 77 -17.65 -6.89 -10.38
N GLU A 78 -17.35 -7.97 -11.09
CA GLU A 78 -18.34 -8.98 -11.53
C GLU A 78 -19.19 -9.56 -10.39
N LYS A 79 -18.61 -9.66 -9.18
CA LYS A 79 -19.30 -10.20 -8.00
C LYS A 79 -20.01 -9.13 -7.17
N GLU A 80 -20.05 -7.88 -7.64
CA GLU A 80 -20.57 -6.69 -6.94
C GLU A 80 -20.03 -6.55 -5.49
N MET A 81 -18.83 -7.10 -5.25
CA MET A 81 -18.32 -7.29 -3.89
C MET A 81 -17.55 -6.07 -3.43
N LYS A 82 -17.89 -5.56 -2.23
CA LYS A 82 -17.11 -4.51 -1.58
C LYS A 82 -15.88 -5.07 -0.89
N MET A 83 -14.73 -4.57 -1.30
CA MET A 83 -13.41 -4.89 -0.75
C MET A 83 -13.02 -3.83 0.29
N LYS A 84 -12.23 -4.22 1.29
CA LYS A 84 -11.65 -3.23 2.22
C LYS A 84 -10.52 -2.49 1.50
N MET A 85 -10.39 -1.19 1.74
CA MET A 85 -9.22 -0.43 1.28
C MET A 85 -7.96 -1.00 1.95
N THR A 86 -6.88 -1.05 1.19
CA THR A 86 -5.54 -1.45 1.65
C THR A 86 -4.55 -0.32 1.39
N ALA A 87 -3.39 -0.40 2.03
CA ALA A 87 -2.32 0.57 1.86
C ALA A 87 -0.98 -0.15 1.67
N PRO A 88 -0.02 0.43 0.94
CA PRO A 88 -0.16 1.63 0.11
C PRO A 88 -0.91 1.34 -1.20
N VAL A 89 -1.32 2.40 -1.92
CA VAL A 89 -1.55 2.32 -3.36
C VAL A 89 -0.22 2.63 -4.04
N VAL A 90 0.28 1.69 -4.83
CA VAL A 90 1.56 1.77 -5.50
C VAL A 90 1.33 2.25 -6.93
N SER A 91 2.22 3.09 -7.44
CA SER A 91 2.27 3.44 -8.86
C SER A 91 3.54 2.89 -9.49
N TYR A 92 3.41 2.31 -10.67
CA TYR A 92 4.50 1.85 -11.51
C TYR A 92 4.47 2.63 -12.82
N VAL A 93 5.59 3.25 -13.18
CA VAL A 93 5.70 4.05 -14.41
C VAL A 93 6.66 3.36 -15.36
N GLU A 94 6.18 3.01 -16.54
CA GLU A 94 7.01 2.56 -17.65
C GLU A 94 7.30 3.76 -18.57
N PRO A 95 8.55 4.24 -18.61
CA PRO A 95 8.93 5.32 -19.51
C PRO A 95 8.94 4.81 -20.96
N GLY A 96 8.14 5.43 -21.82
CA GLY A 96 8.14 5.20 -23.27
C GLY A 96 8.78 6.35 -24.04
N SER A 97 9.10 6.15 -25.33
CA SER A 97 9.50 7.25 -26.23
C SER A 97 8.34 8.21 -26.60
N GLY A 98 7.13 7.96 -26.08
CA GLY A 98 5.90 8.73 -26.29
C GLY A 98 5.15 8.98 -24.97
N PRO A 99 3.80 8.88 -24.90
CA PRO A 99 3.11 8.86 -23.60
C PRO A 99 3.70 7.75 -22.72
N PHE A 100 3.78 7.99 -21.41
CA PHE A 100 4.18 6.94 -20.47
C PHE A 100 2.98 6.03 -20.18
N SER A 101 3.27 4.80 -19.77
CA SER A 101 2.27 3.92 -19.19
C SER A 101 2.39 3.99 -17.67
N LEU A 102 1.32 4.40 -17.00
CA LEU A 102 1.21 4.38 -15.54
C LEU A 102 0.30 3.24 -15.14
N SER A 103 0.84 2.30 -14.37
CA SER A 103 0.06 1.30 -13.65
C SER A 103 -0.12 1.73 -12.20
N MET A 104 -1.32 1.55 -11.66
CA MET A 104 -1.61 1.72 -10.25
C MET A 104 -2.09 0.40 -9.67
N ASP A 105 -1.54 0.06 -8.51
CA ASP A 105 -1.69 -1.24 -7.88
C ASP A 105 -2.11 -1.06 -6.42
N THR A 106 -3.04 -1.89 -5.97
CA THR A 106 -3.45 -1.94 -4.57
C THR A 106 -3.50 -3.39 -4.10
N LEU A 107 -3.07 -3.64 -2.85
CA LEU A 107 -3.02 -4.98 -2.31
C LEU A 107 -4.43 -5.57 -2.24
N ALA A 108 -4.63 -6.76 -2.78
CA ALA A 108 -5.90 -7.47 -2.62
C ALA A 108 -6.04 -7.94 -1.17
N PRO A 109 -7.12 -7.58 -0.44
CA PRO A 109 -7.30 -8.00 0.94
C PRO A 109 -7.29 -9.52 1.11
N LYS A 110 -6.71 -10.02 2.20
CA LYS A 110 -6.65 -11.46 2.55
C LYS A 110 -8.03 -12.15 2.48
N ARG A 111 -9.10 -11.46 2.90
CA ARG A 111 -10.48 -12.00 2.86
C ARG A 111 -10.93 -12.42 1.46
N ILE A 112 -10.32 -11.86 0.42
CA ILE A 112 -10.68 -12.10 -0.98
C ILE A 112 -9.77 -13.15 -1.62
N LYS A 113 -8.55 -13.33 -1.10
CA LYS A 113 -7.59 -14.32 -1.60
C LYS A 113 -8.12 -15.76 -1.54
N ASN A 114 -9.05 -16.05 -0.63
CA ASN A 114 -9.70 -17.35 -0.45
C ASN A 114 -10.93 -17.61 -1.34
N ASN A 115 -11.36 -16.64 -2.14
CA ASN A 115 -12.57 -16.74 -2.98
C ASN A 115 -12.26 -16.75 -4.49
N PHE A 116 -10.98 -16.93 -4.84
CA PHE A 116 -10.44 -17.03 -6.20
C PHE A 116 -9.34 -18.08 -6.27
#